data_AF-A0A1B9LPP3-F1
#
_entry.id   AF-A0A1B9LPP3-F1
#
_cell.length_a   1.000
_cell.length_b   1.000
_cell.length_c   1.000
_cell.angle_alpha   90.00
_cell.angle_beta   90.00
_cell.angle_gamma   90.00
#
_symmetry.space_group_name_H-M   'P 1'
#
loop_
_entity.id
_entity.type
_entity.pdbx_description
1 polymer ?
#
loop_
_entity_poly.entity_id
_entity_poly.type
_entity_poly.pdbx_seq_one_letter_code
_entity_poly.pdbx_strand_id
1 'polypeptide(L)'
;MAGIFYFGKEVECVGYNSTFMSVIGEYVRPYIMQLGNNIAEKVYFSYDLYDSDLNFSELTQEQYMQCYKQLVKAIEVDLENIEDFYNHYPKELVYKAWFNEIKPAMQRSLLYQP
;
A
#
# COMPACT_ATOMS: atom_id res chain seq x y z
N MET A 1 -16.00 -6.96 -1.69
CA MET A 1 -16.05 -5.62 -2.33
C MET A 1 -14.69 -5.36 -2.96
N ALA A 2 -14.59 -4.62 -4.05
CA ALA A 2 -13.28 -4.17 -4.53
C ALA A 2 -12.77 -3.06 -3.61
N GLY A 3 -11.45 -2.95 -3.46
CA GLY A 3 -10.81 -1.90 -2.68
C GLY A 3 -9.79 -1.16 -3.52
N ILE A 4 -9.47 0.07 -3.11
CA ILE A 4 -8.72 1.03 -3.92
C ILE A 4 -7.52 1.55 -3.13
N PHE A 5 -6.38 1.62 -3.81
CA PHE A 5 -5.27 2.44 -3.34
C PHE A 5 -5.40 3.84 -3.92
N TYR A 6 -5.34 4.88 -3.08
CA TYR A 6 -5.34 6.28 -3.52
C TYR A 6 -3.97 6.90 -3.27
N PHE A 7 -3.36 7.46 -4.31
CA PHE A 7 -1.98 8.01 -4.26
C PHE A 7 -1.91 9.52 -4.40
N GLY A 8 -3.04 10.17 -4.68
CA GLY A 8 -3.17 11.62 -4.84
C GLY A 8 -4.65 12.03 -4.93
N LYS A 9 -4.94 13.32 -4.81
CA LYS A 9 -6.32 13.83 -4.71
C LYS A 9 -7.14 13.73 -6.00
N GLU A 10 -6.50 13.65 -7.17
CA GLU A 10 -7.22 13.87 -8.44
C GLU A 10 -7.21 12.72 -9.45
N VAL A 11 -6.18 11.85 -9.56
CA VAL A 11 -6.14 10.92 -10.71
C VAL A 11 -5.41 9.58 -10.50
N GLU A 12 -4.89 9.30 -9.31
CA GLU A 12 -3.99 8.15 -9.15
C GLU A 12 -4.53 7.16 -8.15
N CYS A 13 -5.29 6.23 -8.69
CA CYS A 13 -5.75 5.09 -7.94
C CYS A 13 -5.63 3.80 -8.74
N VAL A 14 -5.52 2.69 -8.02
CA VAL A 14 -5.54 1.34 -8.58
C VAL A 14 -6.48 0.49 -7.74
N GLY A 15 -7.38 -0.22 -8.41
CA GLY A 15 -8.41 -1.03 -7.77
C GLY A 15 -8.08 -2.51 -7.83
N TYR A 16 -8.33 -3.22 -6.74
CA TYR A 16 -8.16 -4.67 -6.63
C TYR A 16 -9.38 -5.33 -5.98
N ASN A 17 -9.48 -6.65 -6.09
CA ASN A 17 -10.52 -7.41 -5.38
C ASN A 17 -10.27 -7.43 -3.86
N SER A 18 -11.30 -7.71 -3.06
CA SER A 18 -11.20 -7.75 -1.59
C SER A 18 -10.12 -8.69 -1.08
N THR A 19 -9.94 -9.85 -1.70
CA THR A 19 -8.95 -10.84 -1.22
C THR A 19 -7.54 -10.28 -1.30
N PHE A 20 -7.18 -9.67 -2.44
CA PHE A 20 -5.89 -8.99 -2.58
C PHE A 20 -5.76 -7.86 -1.56
N MET A 21 -6.80 -7.04 -1.41
CA MET A 21 -6.80 -5.89 -0.48
C MET A 21 -6.60 -6.32 0.97
N SER A 22 -7.27 -7.37 1.43
CA SER A 22 -7.09 -7.90 2.79
C SER A 22 -5.67 -8.41 3.01
N VAL A 23 -5.09 -9.12 2.03
CA VAL A 23 -3.73 -9.65 2.16
C VAL A 23 -2.70 -8.52 2.17
N ILE A 24 -2.74 -7.63 1.17
CA ILE A 24 -1.73 -6.57 1.05
C ILE A 24 -1.86 -5.53 2.15
N GLY A 25 -3.10 -5.17 2.54
CA GLY A 25 -3.38 -4.21 3.59
C GLY A 25 -2.85 -4.69 4.93
N GLU A 26 -3.16 -5.91 5.32
CA GLU A 26 -2.61 -6.48 6.56
C GLU A 26 -1.09 -6.67 6.49
N TYR A 27 -0.56 -7.07 5.33
CA TYR A 27 0.87 -7.31 5.18
C TYR A 27 1.70 -6.02 5.38
N VAL A 28 1.28 -4.92 4.77
CA VAL A 28 2.04 -3.67 4.81
C VAL A 28 1.73 -2.81 6.03
N ARG A 29 0.63 -3.07 6.76
CA ARG A 29 0.23 -2.37 7.99
C ARG A 29 1.38 -2.19 9.00
N PRO A 30 2.13 -3.23 9.42
CA PRO A 30 3.21 -3.05 10.38
C PRO A 30 4.31 -2.10 9.89
N TYR A 31 4.57 -2.02 8.59
CA TYR A 31 5.56 -1.11 8.02
C TYR A 31 5.09 0.35 8.03
N ILE A 32 3.80 0.59 7.75
CA ILE A 32 3.21 1.93 7.81
C ILE A 32 3.07 2.39 9.27
N MET A 33 2.71 1.50 10.19
CA MET A 33 2.62 1.82 11.62
C MET A 33 3.95 2.29 12.23
N GLN A 34 5.09 1.81 11.72
CA GLN A 34 6.42 2.26 12.15
C GLN A 34 6.67 3.76 11.88
N LEU A 35 5.93 4.37 10.95
CA LEU A 35 6.02 5.80 10.65
C LEU A 35 5.22 6.67 11.63
N GLY A 36 4.43 6.05 12.51
CA GLY A 36 3.65 6.70 13.57
C GLY A 36 2.15 6.72 13.30
N ASN A 37 1.37 6.76 14.39
CA ASN A 37 -0.08 6.60 14.37
C ASN A 37 -0.81 7.61 13.46
N ASN A 38 -0.36 8.88 13.43
CA ASN A 38 -0.97 9.91 12.57
C ASN A 38 -0.90 9.55 11.07
N ILE A 39 0.17 8.89 10.61
CA ILE A 39 0.28 8.48 9.20
C ILE A 39 -0.57 7.24 8.96
N ALA A 40 -0.48 6.26 9.86
CA ALA A 40 -1.26 5.02 9.77
C ALA A 40 -2.77 5.28 9.78
N GLU A 41 -3.27 6.13 10.67
CA GLU A 41 -4.69 6.50 10.75
C GLU A 41 -5.18 7.10 9.43
N LYS A 42 -4.42 7.99 8.79
CA LYS A 42 -4.79 8.56 7.49
C LYS A 42 -4.85 7.51 6.38
N VAL A 43 -3.86 6.62 6.34
CA VAL A 43 -3.77 5.57 5.31
C VAL A 43 -4.86 4.51 5.47
N TYR A 44 -5.14 4.11 6.71
CA TYR A 44 -6.02 2.99 7.03
C TYR A 44 -7.44 3.39 7.42
N PHE A 45 -7.79 4.68 7.50
CA PHE A 45 -9.13 5.11 7.96
C PHE A 45 -10.28 4.38 7.24
N SER A 46 -10.26 4.38 5.90
CA SER A 46 -11.30 3.69 5.11
C SER A 46 -11.18 2.18 5.19
N TYR A 47 -9.95 1.66 5.20
CA TYR A 47 -9.68 0.24 5.36
C TYR A 47 -10.25 -0.30 6.68
N ASP A 48 -10.02 0.38 7.80
CA ASP A 48 -10.46 -0.06 9.13
C ASP A 48 -12.00 0.03 9.31
N LEU A 49 -12.68 0.87 8.51
CA LEU A 49 -14.13 0.99 8.54
C LEU A 49 -14.85 0.00 7.61
N TYR A 50 -14.24 -0.32 6.47
CA TYR A 50 -14.94 -0.99 5.37
C TYR A 50 -14.15 -2.14 4.71
N ASP A 51 -12.96 -2.48 5.21
CA ASP A 51 -11.99 -3.40 4.60
C ASP A 51 -11.74 -3.08 3.12
N SER A 52 -11.79 -1.79 2.76
CA SER A 52 -11.79 -1.35 1.36
C SER A 52 -10.46 -0.72 0.95
N ASP A 53 -10.11 0.46 1.47
CA ASP A 53 -9.21 1.36 0.77
C ASP A 53 -8.00 1.80 1.61
N LEU A 54 -6.85 1.84 0.96
CA LEU A 54 -5.63 2.44 1.51
C LEU A 54 -5.41 3.81 0.88
N ASN A 55 -5.49 4.87 1.68
CA ASN A 55 -5.52 6.25 1.20
C ASN A 55 -4.27 7.07 1.56
N PHE A 56 -3.39 7.27 0.60
CA PHE A 56 -2.18 8.07 0.74
C PHE A 56 -2.36 9.53 0.30
N SER A 57 -3.55 9.93 -0.18
CA SER A 57 -3.79 11.24 -0.79
C SER A 57 -3.83 12.43 0.20
N GLU A 58 -4.00 12.14 1.49
CA GLU A 58 -4.01 13.13 2.57
C GLU A 58 -2.65 13.31 3.26
N LEU A 59 -1.63 12.60 2.78
CA LEU A 59 -0.27 12.69 3.30
C LEU A 59 0.42 13.96 2.77
N THR A 60 1.32 14.51 3.59
CA THR A 60 2.32 15.45 3.05
C THR A 60 3.27 14.70 2.13
N GLN A 61 3.97 15.42 1.26
CA GLN A 61 4.99 14.87 0.40
C GLN A 61 6.05 14.06 1.16
N GLU A 62 6.53 14.56 2.30
CA GLU A 62 7.49 13.85 3.14
C GLU A 62 6.92 12.53 3.69
N GLN A 63 5.70 12.57 4.25
CA GLN A 63 5.02 11.38 4.78
C GLN A 63 4.77 10.35 3.68
N TYR A 64 4.38 10.83 2.50
CA TYR A 64 4.17 10.01 1.31
C TYR A 64 5.45 9.28 0.91
N MET A 65 6.59 9.98 0.86
CA MET A 65 7.88 9.38 0.53
C MET A 65 8.37 8.39 1.60
N GLN A 66 8.05 8.62 2.88
CA GLN A 66 8.32 7.66 3.94
C GLN A 66 7.48 6.37 3.75
N CYS A 67 6.19 6.50 3.46
CA CYS A 67 5.32 5.37 3.12
C CYS A 67 5.85 4.60 1.90
N TYR A 68 6.22 5.30 0.83
CA TYR A 68 6.80 4.69 -0.36
C TYR A 68 8.03 3.84 -0.03
N LYS A 69 8.98 4.37 0.75
CA LYS A 69 10.19 3.64 1.16
C LYS A 69 9.86 2.40 2.01
N GLN A 70 8.87 2.50 2.89
CA GLN A 70 8.42 1.36 3.67
C GLN A 70 7.77 0.28 2.80
N LEU A 71 6.98 0.65 1.80
CA LEU A 71 6.41 -0.30 0.84
C LEU A 71 7.47 -0.95 -0.04
N VAL A 72 8.48 -0.20 -0.49
CA VAL A 72 9.65 -0.76 -1.20
C VAL A 72 10.36 -1.79 -0.32
N LYS A 73 10.63 -1.46 0.94
CA LYS A 73 11.26 -2.40 1.88
C LYS A 73 10.38 -3.64 2.09
N ALA A 74 9.11 -3.46 2.39
CA ALA A 74 8.18 -4.55 2.64
C ALA A 74 8.07 -5.50 1.45
N ILE A 75 7.89 -4.96 0.25
CA ILE A 75 7.57 -5.77 -0.94
C ILE A 75 8.85 -6.24 -1.64
N GLU A 76 9.83 -5.37 -1.87
CA GLU A 76 11.01 -5.71 -2.69
C GLU A 76 12.13 -6.38 -1.90
N VAL A 77 12.13 -6.28 -0.57
CA VAL A 77 13.20 -6.84 0.28
C VAL A 77 12.66 -7.94 1.18
N ASP A 78 11.61 -7.64 1.95
CA ASP A 78 11.21 -8.50 3.05
C ASP A 78 10.26 -9.63 2.62
N LEU A 79 9.42 -9.42 1.59
CA LEU A 79 8.41 -10.39 1.14
C LEU A 79 9.01 -11.73 0.71
N GLU A 80 10.17 -11.70 0.03
CA GLU A 80 10.85 -12.90 -0.44
C GLU A 80 11.19 -13.86 0.71
N ASN A 81 11.49 -13.32 1.90
CA ASN A 81 11.93 -14.09 3.07
C ASN A 81 10.79 -14.77 3.85
N ILE A 82 9.53 -14.61 3.44
CA ILE A 82 8.36 -15.14 4.16
C ILE A 82 7.93 -16.49 3.59
N GLU A 83 8.25 -17.62 4.22
CA GLU A 83 7.94 -18.95 3.63
C GLU A 83 6.43 -19.20 3.42
N ASP A 84 5.59 -18.92 4.42
CA ASP A 84 4.13 -19.04 4.34
C ASP A 84 3.46 -17.67 4.36
N PHE A 85 3.34 -17.06 3.18
CA PHE A 85 2.72 -15.75 3.03
C PHE A 85 1.20 -15.86 3.06
N TYR A 86 0.56 -15.49 4.17
CA TYR A 86 -0.91 -15.42 4.33
C TYR A 86 -1.65 -16.67 3.82
N ASN A 87 -1.40 -17.84 4.42
CA ASN A 87 -1.98 -19.12 4.03
C ASN A 87 -1.66 -19.47 2.56
N HIS A 88 -0.37 -19.44 2.21
CA HIS A 88 0.13 -19.75 0.87
C HIS A 88 -0.46 -18.86 -0.24
N TYR A 89 -0.82 -17.62 0.09
CA TYR A 89 -1.19 -16.62 -0.91
C TYR A 89 -0.02 -16.41 -1.88
N PRO A 90 -0.25 -16.42 -3.22
CA PRO A 90 0.85 -16.32 -4.17
C PRO A 90 1.53 -14.95 -4.11
N LYS A 91 2.80 -14.91 -3.69
CA LYS A 91 3.60 -13.68 -3.64
C LYS A 91 3.76 -13.03 -5.01
N GLU A 92 3.76 -13.83 -6.06
CA GLU A 92 3.85 -13.38 -7.45
C GLU A 92 2.70 -12.43 -7.82
N LEU A 93 1.53 -12.58 -7.20
CA LEU A 93 0.41 -11.65 -7.38
C LEU A 93 0.72 -10.29 -6.74
N VAL A 94 1.34 -10.29 -5.55
CA VAL A 94 1.80 -9.06 -4.89
C VAL A 94 2.89 -8.38 -5.71
N TYR A 95 3.90 -9.12 -6.17
CA TYR A 95 4.95 -8.58 -7.03
C TYR A 95 4.39 -8.00 -8.32
N LYS A 96 3.50 -8.73 -9.00
CA LYS A 96 2.87 -8.26 -10.24
C LYS A 96 2.08 -6.97 -10.01
N ALA A 97 1.25 -6.92 -8.98
CA ALA A 97 0.49 -5.73 -8.61
C ALA A 97 1.41 -4.56 -8.27
N TRP A 98 2.46 -4.82 -7.49
CA TRP A 98 3.43 -3.82 -7.07
C TRP A 98 4.17 -3.19 -8.26
N PHE A 99 4.85 -4.01 -9.07
CA PHE A 99 5.71 -3.50 -10.14
C PHE A 99 4.94 -2.96 -11.35
N ASN A 100 3.76 -3.50 -11.65
CA ASN A 100 3.03 -3.10 -12.85
C ASN A 100 2.07 -1.93 -12.61
N GLU A 101 1.52 -1.80 -11.40
CA GLU A 101 0.39 -0.90 -11.16
C GLU A 101 0.62 0.01 -9.96
N ILE A 102 0.87 -0.54 -8.76
CA ILE A 102 0.95 0.24 -7.50
C ILE A 102 2.17 1.17 -7.51
N LYS A 103 3.39 0.65 -7.67
CA LYS A 103 4.62 1.45 -7.64
C LYS A 103 4.63 2.51 -8.75
N PRO A 104 4.32 2.19 -10.02
CA PRO A 104 4.23 3.21 -11.06
C PRO A 104 3.15 4.26 -10.78
N ALA A 105 2.00 3.87 -10.22
CA ALA A 105 0.96 4.83 -9.84
C ALA A 105 1.45 5.74 -8.72
N MET A 106 2.10 5.19 -7.69
CA MET A 106 2.70 6.01 -6.64
C MET A 106 3.72 7.02 -7.19
N GLN A 107 4.54 6.60 -8.14
CA GLN A 107 5.60 7.44 -8.72
C GLN A 107 5.08 8.55 -9.65
N ARG A 108 3.85 8.44 -10.16
CA ARG A 108 3.24 9.52 -10.95
C ARG A 108 2.69 10.64 -10.06
N SER A 109 2.46 10.36 -8.78
CA SER A 109 1.83 11.28 -7.85
C SER A 109 2.60 12.57 -7.72
N LEU A 110 1.87 13.68 -7.63
CA LEU A 110 2.45 14.98 -7.26
C LEU A 110 3.09 14.96 -5.86
N LEU A 111 2.73 13.97 -5.02
CA LEU A 111 3.35 13.74 -3.72
C LEU A 111 4.67 12.98 -3.83
N TYR A 112 4.95 12.32 -4.96
CA TYR A 112 6.22 11.63 -5.18
C TYR A 112 7.34 12.60 -5.54
N GLN A 113 8.47 12.45 -4.85
CA GLN A 113 9.69 13.23 -5.07
C GLN A 113 10.86 12.25 -5.23
N PRO A 114 11.47 12.13 -6.43
CA PRO A 114 12.57 11.21 -6.68
C PRO A 114 13.85 11.55 -5.90
#